data_AF-A0A820NZ31-F1
#
_entry.id   AF-A0A820NZ31-F1
#
_cell.length_a   1.000
_cell.length_b   1.000
_cell.length_c   1.000
_cell.angle_alpha   90.00
_cell.angle_beta   90.00
_cell.angle_gamma   90.00
#
_symmetry.space_group_name_H-M   'P 1'
#
loop_
_entity.id
_entity.type
_entity.pdbx_description
1 polymer ?
#
loop_
_entity_poly.entity_id
_entity_poly.type
_entity_poly.pdbx_seq_one_letter_code
_entity_poly.pdbx_strand_id
1 'polypeptide(L)'
;NQIHNMIIYSTLGITQGFLAFAIQLIQKFSAYIASRTLHWTILIGVLHAPMSFFDTTPIGRIINRFAKDIDAVDAVLPGAFSQALTTLIIVVTTFIILIYGSWFAIIELIPLAILFAFVQRMYVSTSRQLRRLDSVTRSPTSA
;
A
#
# COMPACT_ATOMS: atom_id res chain seq x y z
N ASN A 1 8.78 42.02 -10.97
CA ASN A 1 8.68 40.63 -11.50
C ASN A 1 9.25 39.58 -10.54
N GLN A 2 10.45 39.74 -9.97
CA GLN A 2 11.05 38.72 -9.08
C GLN A 2 10.24 38.45 -7.79
N ILE A 3 9.72 39.51 -7.15
CA ILE A 3 8.87 39.38 -5.95
C ILE A 3 7.57 38.61 -6.25
N HIS A 4 6.96 38.83 -7.42
CA HIS A 4 5.74 38.13 -7.83
C HIS A 4 5.96 36.63 -7.98
N ASN A 5 7.06 36.22 -8.64
CA ASN A 5 7.41 34.81 -8.79
C ASN A 5 7.68 34.16 -7.42
N MET A 6 8.36 34.86 -6.51
CA MET A 6 8.64 34.37 -5.16
C MET A 6 7.35 34.12 -4.36
N ILE A 7 6.36 35.00 -4.50
CA ILE A 7 5.04 34.82 -3.86
C ILE A 7 4.35 33.57 -4.42
N ILE A 8 4.34 33.38 -5.75
CA ILE A 8 3.71 32.20 -6.39
C ILE A 8 4.34 30.89 -5.91
N TYR A 9 5.67 30.78 -5.91
CA TYR A 9 6.31 29.55 -5.46
C TYR A 9 6.09 29.30 -3.97
N SER A 10 6.07 30.36 -3.15
CA SER A 10 5.81 30.25 -1.71
C SER A 10 4.39 29.78 -1.42
N THR A 11 3.38 30.32 -2.12
CA THR A 11 1.98 29.90 -1.92
C THR A 11 1.77 28.46 -2.37
N LEU A 12 2.33 28.05 -3.52
CA LEU A 12 2.27 26.66 -3.99
C LEU A 12 2.89 25.68 -2.98
N GLY A 13 4.06 26.02 -2.42
CA GLY A 13 4.71 25.18 -1.42
C GLY A 13 3.90 25.04 -0.12
N ILE A 14 3.34 26.15 0.38
CA ILE A 14 2.48 26.15 1.57
C ILE A 14 1.22 25.31 1.33
N THR A 15 0.55 25.50 0.18
CA THR A 15 -0.63 24.72 -0.19
C THR A 15 -0.30 23.23 -0.31
N GLN A 16 0.82 22.87 -0.95
CA GLN A 16 1.26 21.48 -1.03
C GLN A 16 1.48 20.87 0.36
N GLY A 17 2.19 21.58 1.25
CA GLY A 17 2.44 21.11 2.61
C GLY A 17 1.15 20.88 3.40
N PHE A 18 0.19 21.81 3.29
CA PHE A 18 -1.11 21.68 3.93
C PHE A 18 -1.91 20.49 3.38
N LEU A 19 -1.95 20.31 2.05
CA LEU A 19 -2.63 19.18 1.42
C LEU A 19 -1.99 17.84 1.81
N ALA A 20 -0.66 17.76 1.83
CA ALA A 20 0.06 16.56 2.25
C ALA A 20 -0.28 16.20 3.69
N PHE A 21 -0.31 17.19 4.60
CA PHE A 21 -0.73 16.97 5.98
C PHE A 21 -2.18 16.49 6.09
N ALA A 22 -3.11 17.11 5.35
CA ALA A 22 -4.51 16.70 5.33
C ALA A 22 -4.69 15.26 4.83
N ILE A 23 -3.97 14.86 3.77
CA ILE A 23 -4.00 13.48 3.25
C ILE A 23 -3.51 12.48 4.30
N GLN A 24 -2.42 12.80 5.01
CA GLN A 24 -1.90 11.94 6.08
C GLN A 24 -2.93 11.75 7.20
N LEU A 25 -3.63 12.80 7.60
CA LEU A 25 -4.71 12.70 8.59
C LEU A 25 -5.84 11.80 8.09
N ILE A 26 -6.32 12.03 6.86
CA ILE A 26 -7.39 11.22 6.26
C ILE A 26 -7.00 9.74 6.21
N GLN A 27 -5.76 9.43 5.84
CA GLN A 27 -5.25 8.05 5.80
C GLN A 27 -5.20 7.40 7.17
N LYS A 28 -4.81 8.13 8.22
CA LYS A 28 -4.80 7.61 9.59
C LYS A 28 -6.22 7.39 10.12
N PHE A 29 -7.13 8.32 9.86
CA PHE A 29 -8.54 8.16 10.25
C PHE A 29 -9.22 7.03 9.49
N SER A 30 -8.97 6.87 8.19
CA SER A 30 -9.55 5.78 7.40
C SER A 30 -9.05 4.41 7.85
N ALA A 31 -7.75 4.29 8.15
CA ALA A 31 -7.16 3.09 8.73
C ALA A 31 -7.82 2.73 10.06
N TYR A 32 -7.97 3.71 10.96
CA TYR A 32 -8.63 3.51 12.24
C TYR A 32 -10.10 3.05 12.11
N ILE A 33 -10.85 3.63 11.18
CA ILE A 33 -12.23 3.21 10.91
C ILE A 33 -12.26 1.78 10.36
N ALA A 34 -11.37 1.46 9.42
CA ALA A 34 -11.27 0.12 8.83
C ALA A 34 -10.92 -0.95 9.88
N SER A 35 -9.95 -0.65 10.74
CA SER A 35 -9.57 -1.46 11.91
C SER A 35 -10.76 -1.79 12.78
N ARG A 36 -11.50 -0.75 13.19
CA ARG A 36 -12.62 -0.89 14.11
C ARG A 36 -13.73 -1.72 13.50
N THR A 37 -14.05 -1.49 12.22
CA THR A 37 -15.06 -2.29 11.51
C THR A 37 -14.62 -3.76 11.43
N LEU A 38 -13.38 -4.03 11.04
CA LEU A 38 -12.85 -5.39 10.94
C LEU A 38 -12.80 -6.09 12.30
N HIS A 39 -12.40 -5.39 13.36
CA HIS A 39 -12.40 -5.88 14.73
C HIS A 39 -13.81 -6.35 15.14
N TRP A 40 -14.83 -5.51 14.92
CA TRP A 40 -16.21 -5.87 15.22
C TRP A 40 -16.73 -7.03 14.40
N THR A 41 -16.44 -7.05 13.09
CA THR A 41 -16.86 -8.16 12.21
C THR A 41 -16.28 -9.50 12.66
N ILE A 42 -14.99 -9.53 13.00
CA ILE A 42 -14.34 -10.76 13.46
C ILE A 42 -14.84 -11.15 14.85
N LEU A 43 -14.98 -10.20 15.78
CA LEU A 43 -15.47 -10.47 17.13
C LEU A 43 -16.87 -11.10 17.10
N ILE A 44 -17.79 -10.51 16.34
CA ILE A 44 -19.15 -11.05 16.18
C ILE A 44 -19.09 -12.44 15.53
N GLY A 45 -18.26 -12.63 14.51
CA GLY A 45 -18.09 -13.92 13.85
C GLY A 45 -17.58 -15.02 14.79
N VAL A 46 -16.64 -14.70 15.67
CA VAL A 46 -16.12 -15.64 16.69
C VAL A 46 -17.21 -15.95 17.72
N LEU A 47 -17.94 -14.95 18.20
CA LEU A 47 -19.02 -15.17 19.20
C LEU A 47 -20.16 -16.04 18.67
N HIS A 48 -20.42 -16.04 17.36
CA HIS A 48 -21.44 -16.88 16.73
C HIS A 48 -20.92 -18.22 16.22
N ALA A 49 -19.64 -18.54 16.43
CA ALA A 49 -19.06 -19.81 15.99
C ALA A 49 -19.57 -20.99 16.85
N PRO A 50 -19.81 -22.17 16.26
CA PRO A 50 -20.25 -23.35 17.01
C PRO A 50 -19.15 -23.86 17.96
N MET A 51 -19.52 -24.53 19.05
CA MET A 51 -18.52 -25.07 20.02
C MET A 51 -17.49 -26.00 19.36
N SER A 52 -17.89 -26.77 18.35
CA SER A 52 -16.97 -27.64 17.59
C SER A 52 -15.80 -26.88 16.93
N PHE A 53 -15.97 -25.60 16.63
CA PHE A 53 -14.88 -24.74 16.15
C PHE A 53 -13.85 -24.47 17.24
N PHE A 54 -14.30 -24.23 18.47
CA PHE A 54 -13.43 -23.98 19.63
C PHE A 54 -12.75 -25.25 20.15
N ASP A 55 -13.37 -26.41 19.96
CA ASP A 55 -12.77 -27.71 20.32
C ASP A 55 -11.63 -28.12 19.36
N THR A 56 -11.74 -27.73 18.08
CA THR A 56 -10.77 -28.07 17.04
C THR A 56 -9.69 -27.02 16.84
N THR A 57 -9.94 -25.76 17.19
CA THR A 57 -8.99 -24.66 17.04
C THR A 57 -8.56 -24.09 18.39
N PRO A 58 -7.27 -24.14 18.75
CA PRO A 58 -6.81 -23.61 20.03
C PRO A 58 -7.02 -22.09 20.06
N ILE A 59 -7.53 -21.58 21.19
CA ILE A 59 -7.83 -20.14 21.40
C ILE A 59 -6.63 -19.25 21.06
N GLY A 60 -5.41 -19.68 21.39
CA GLY A 60 -4.19 -18.95 21.04
C GLY A 60 -4.00 -18.71 19.54
N ARG A 61 -4.45 -19.63 18.67
CA ARG A 61 -4.39 -19.47 17.21
C ARG A 61 -5.39 -18.44 16.71
N ILE A 62 -6.58 -18.40 17.31
CA ILE A 62 -7.63 -17.42 16.99
C ILE A 62 -7.12 -16.02 17.33
N ILE A 63 -6.57 -15.83 18.55
CA ILE A 63 -6.02 -14.55 19.01
C ILE A 63 -4.82 -14.12 18.15
N ASN A 64 -3.88 -15.02 17.85
CA ASN A 64 -2.72 -14.67 17.01
C ASN A 64 -3.13 -14.24 15.61
N ARG A 65 -4.13 -14.88 15.01
CA ARG A 65 -4.64 -14.50 13.70
C ARG A 65 -5.34 -13.14 13.76
N PHE A 66 -6.20 -12.94 14.76
CA PHE A 66 -6.91 -11.69 14.98
C PHE A 66 -5.97 -10.50 15.18
N ALA A 67 -4.98 -10.64 16.06
CA ALA A 67 -3.98 -9.61 16.32
C ALA A 67 -3.16 -9.28 15.06
N LYS A 68 -2.74 -10.31 14.31
CA LYS A 68 -1.97 -10.12 13.08
C LYS A 68 -2.80 -9.46 11.96
N ASP A 69 -4.06 -9.83 11.82
CA ASP A 69 -4.94 -9.27 10.79
C ASP A 69 -5.29 -7.80 11.11
N ILE A 70 -5.50 -7.45 12.38
CA ILE A 70 -5.67 -6.06 12.83
C ILE A 70 -4.39 -5.24 12.60
N ASP A 71 -3.24 -5.75 13.04
CA ASP A 71 -1.95 -5.05 12.86
C ASP A 71 -1.64 -4.79 11.37
N ALA A 72 -1.97 -5.75 10.50
CA ALA A 72 -1.83 -5.59 9.06
C ALA A 72 -2.72 -4.46 8.51
N VAL A 73 -3.95 -4.31 9.02
CA VAL A 73 -4.90 -3.26 8.60
C VAL A 73 -4.50 -1.89 9.13
N ASP A 74 -3.89 -1.84 10.31
CA ASP A 74 -3.60 -0.58 11.01
C ASP A 74 -2.26 0.01 10.58
N ALA A 75 -1.24 -0.83 10.47
CA ALA A 75 0.13 -0.39 10.25
C ALA A 75 0.59 -0.60 8.81
N VAL A 76 0.25 -1.74 8.18
CA VAL A 76 0.86 -2.14 6.90
C VAL A 76 0.05 -1.66 5.70
N LEU A 77 -1.25 -1.92 5.68
CA LEU A 77 -2.12 -1.63 4.54
C LEU A 77 -2.20 -0.13 4.19
N PRO A 78 -2.34 0.81 5.14
CA PRO A 78 -2.45 2.23 4.80
C PRO A 78 -1.16 2.76 4.18
N GLY A 79 0.00 2.33 4.69
CA GLY A 79 1.30 2.71 4.15
C GLY A 79 1.52 2.15 2.74
N ALA A 80 1.24 0.86 2.54
CA ALA A 80 1.37 0.23 1.23
C ALA A 80 0.43 0.84 0.18
N PHE A 81 -0.81 1.14 0.57
CA PHE A 81 -1.80 1.79 -0.30
C PHE A 81 -1.39 3.21 -0.67
N SER A 82 -0.94 4.00 0.32
CA SER A 82 -0.43 5.36 0.10
C SER A 82 0.74 5.34 -0.89
N GLN A 83 1.74 4.48 -0.64
CA GLN A 83 2.90 4.36 -1.52
C GLN A 83 2.51 3.94 -2.94
N ALA A 84 1.56 3.01 -3.09
CA ALA A 84 1.07 2.58 -4.40
C ALA A 84 0.41 3.73 -5.16
N LEU A 85 -0.48 4.49 -4.51
CA LEU A 85 -1.14 5.66 -5.12
C LEU A 85 -0.15 6.77 -5.46
N THR A 86 0.75 7.12 -4.54
CA THR A 86 1.80 8.12 -4.78
C THR A 86 2.65 7.74 -5.97
N THR A 87 3.07 6.48 -6.05
CA THR A 87 3.90 5.99 -7.17
C THR A 87 3.13 6.08 -8.49
N LEU A 88 1.85 5.68 -8.51
CA LEU A 88 1.00 5.77 -9.70
C LEU A 88 0.86 7.22 -10.17
N ILE A 89 0.54 8.13 -9.26
CA ILE A 89 0.38 9.57 -9.56
C ILE A 89 1.68 10.15 -10.09
N ILE A 90 2.83 9.84 -9.47
CA ILE A 90 4.14 10.31 -9.93
C ILE A 90 4.39 9.82 -11.35
N VAL A 91 4.22 8.53 -11.63
CA VAL A 91 4.45 7.95 -12.95
C VAL A 91 3.57 8.63 -14.01
N VAL A 92 2.28 8.79 -13.75
CA VAL A 92 1.35 9.47 -14.67
C VAL A 92 1.75 10.92 -14.88
N THR A 93 2.08 11.65 -13.82
CA THR A 93 2.49 13.06 -13.88
C THR A 93 3.79 13.22 -14.66
N THR A 94 4.77 12.34 -14.43
CA THR A 94 6.02 12.31 -15.18
C THR A 94 5.78 12.11 -16.67
N PHE A 95 4.91 11.17 -17.06
CA PHE A 95 4.56 10.99 -18.47
C PHE A 95 3.92 12.23 -19.09
N ILE A 96 2.98 12.88 -18.38
CA ILE A 96 2.34 14.11 -18.84
C ILE A 96 3.38 15.21 -19.08
N ILE A 97 4.29 15.43 -18.11
CA ILE A 97 5.35 16.45 -18.21
C ILE A 97 6.28 16.16 -19.39
N LEU A 98 6.69 14.91 -19.59
CA LEU A 98 7.58 14.52 -20.68
C LEU A 98 6.94 14.78 -22.06
N ILE A 99 5.68 14.37 -22.24
CA ILE A 99 4.95 14.56 -23.50
C ILE A 99 4.73 16.06 -23.78
N TYR A 100 4.40 16.83 -22.74
CA TYR A 100 4.23 18.28 -22.87
C TYR A 100 5.54 19.00 -23.23
N GLY A 101 6.67 18.56 -22.67
CA GLY A 101 7.98 19.14 -22.95
C GLY A 101 8.47 18.85 -24.38
N SER A 102 8.26 17.64 -24.89
CA SER A 102 8.59 17.28 -26.27
C SER A 102 7.82 16.05 -26.73
N TRP A 103 7.12 16.17 -27.86
CA TRP A 103 6.41 15.03 -28.46
C TRP A 103 7.36 13.88 -28.86
N PHE A 104 8.64 14.18 -29.14
CA PHE A 104 9.64 13.17 -29.49
C PHE A 104 9.97 12.22 -28.33
N ALA A 105 9.71 12.61 -27.08
CA ALA A 105 9.93 11.76 -25.90
C ALA A 105 9.13 10.45 -25.96
N ILE A 106 8.01 10.42 -26.68
CA ILE A 106 7.17 9.22 -26.86
C ILE A 106 7.97 8.08 -27.51
N ILE A 107 8.90 8.39 -28.42
CA ILE A 107 9.71 7.39 -29.11
C ILE A 107 10.62 6.66 -28.11
N GLU A 108 11.19 7.37 -27.13
CA GLU A 108 12.04 6.80 -26.08
C GLU A 108 11.24 6.01 -25.03
N LEU A 109 9.97 6.37 -24.82
CA LEU A 109 9.10 5.67 -23.86
C LEU A 109 8.73 4.26 -24.31
N ILE A 110 8.63 4.00 -25.63
CA ILE A 110 8.26 2.69 -26.17
C ILE A 110 9.27 1.59 -25.78
N PRO A 111 10.60 1.71 -26.08
CA PRO A 111 11.56 0.69 -25.68
C PRO A 111 11.69 0.58 -24.15
N LEU A 112 11.57 1.69 -23.42
CA LEU A 112 11.57 1.68 -21.96
C LEU A 112 10.38 0.89 -21.39
N ALA A 113 9.18 1.07 -21.94
CA ALA A 113 7.99 0.34 -21.51
C ALA A 113 8.10 -1.17 -21.79
N ILE A 114 8.69 -1.57 -22.92
CA ILE A 114 8.94 -2.98 -23.26
C ILE A 114 9.90 -3.60 -22.24
N LEU A 115 11.03 -2.92 -21.97
CA LEU A 115 12.00 -3.37 -20.97
C LEU A 115 11.36 -3.48 -19.59
N PHE A 116 10.59 -2.48 -19.18
CA PHE A 116 9.92 -2.47 -17.89
C PHE A 116 8.90 -3.61 -17.77
N ALA A 117 8.12 -3.88 -18.82
CA ALA A 117 7.18 -5.00 -18.85
C ALA A 117 7.89 -6.36 -18.73
N PHE A 118 9.05 -6.53 -19.39
CA PHE A 118 9.86 -7.73 -19.27
C PHE A 118 10.40 -7.92 -17.84
N VAL A 119 11.04 -6.89 -17.29
CA VAL A 119 11.58 -6.91 -15.91
C VAL A 119 10.47 -7.13 -14.89
N GLN A 120 9.34 -6.44 -15.03
CA GLN A 120 8.19 -6.58 -14.13
C GLN A 120 7.63 -7.99 -14.12
N ARG A 121 7.51 -8.64 -15.29
CA ARG A 121 7.05 -10.04 -15.37
C ARG A 121 7.99 -10.99 -14.63
N MET A 122 9.31 -10.84 -14.83
CA MET A 122 10.30 -11.65 -14.12
C MET A 122 10.24 -11.38 -12.61
N TYR A 123 10.27 -10.11 -12.20
CA TYR A 123 10.24 -9.70 -10.81
C TYR A 123 9.01 -10.22 -10.07
N VAL A 124 7.80 -10.09 -10.64
CA VAL A 124 6.57 -10.56 -9.99
C VAL A 124 6.57 -12.08 -9.83
N SER A 125 7.05 -12.83 -10.83
CA SER A 125 7.17 -14.28 -10.73
C SER A 125 8.13 -14.67 -9.60
N THR A 126 9.34 -14.11 -9.61
CA THR A 126 10.38 -14.41 -8.63
C THR A 126 9.98 -13.97 -7.21
N SER A 127 9.39 -12.78 -7.04
CA SER A 127 9.00 -12.29 -5.71
C SER A 127 7.90 -13.15 -5.08
N ARG A 128 6.93 -13.61 -5.89
CA ARG A 128 5.89 -14.53 -5.41
C ARG A 128 6.48 -15.87 -4.96
N GLN A 129 7.44 -16.41 -5.70
CA GLN A 129 8.12 -17.65 -5.35
C GLN A 129 8.95 -17.49 -4.06
N LEU A 130 9.72 -16.41 -3.95
CA LEU A 130 10.47 -16.09 -2.73
C LEU A 130 9.55 -15.95 -1.52
N ARG A 131 8.44 -15.22 -1.65
CA ARG A 131 7.48 -15.04 -0.55
C ARG A 131 6.80 -16.35 -0.14
N ARG A 132 6.63 -17.29 -1.08
CA ARG A 132 6.18 -18.66 -0.78
C ARG A 132 7.26 -19.44 -0.04
N LEU A 133 8.52 -19.39 -0.48
CA LEU A 133 9.64 -20.05 0.19
C LEU A 133 9.79 -19.53 1.63
N ASP A 134 9.82 -18.21 1.83
CA ASP A 134 9.84 -17.59 3.16
C ASP A 134 8.70 -18.08 4.06
N SER A 135 7.50 -18.25 3.51
CA SER A 135 6.36 -18.76 4.29
C SER A 135 6.52 -20.23 4.70
N VAL A 136 7.17 -21.05 3.87
CA VAL A 136 7.44 -22.47 4.13
C VAL A 136 8.60 -22.63 5.11
N THR A 137 9.68 -21.88 4.96
CA THR A 137 10.85 -21.92 5.85
C THR A 137 10.54 -21.36 7.25
N ARG A 138 9.54 -20.46 7.37
CA ARG A 138 9.04 -19.97 8.68
C ARG A 138 8.05 -20.91 9.37
N SER A 139 7.58 -21.97 8.73
CA SER A 139 6.89 -23.03 9.47
C SER A 139 7.93 -23.82 10.28
N PRO A 140 7.71 -24.07 11.59
CA PRO A 140 8.70 -24.76 12.39
C PRO A 140 8.82 -26.17 11.82
N THR A 141 9.93 -26.45 11.16
CA THR A 141 10.41 -27.81 11.00
C THR A 141 10.85 -28.23 12.40
N SER A 142 9.90 -28.78 13.15
CA SER A 142 10.18 -29.66 14.26
C SER A 142 11.03 -30.82 13.71
N ALA A 143 12.34 -30.67 13.82
CA ALA A 143 13.33 -31.75 13.81
C ALA A 143 14.03 -31.70 15.17
#